data_AF-A0A2N2HQX0-F1
#
_entry.id   AF-A0A2N2HQX0-F1
#
_cell.length_a   1.000
_cell.length_b   1.000
_cell.length_c   1.000
_cell.angle_alpha   90.00
_cell.angle_beta   90.00
_cell.angle_gamma   90.00
#
_symmetry.space_group_name_H-M   'P 1'
#
loop_
_entity.id
_entity.type
_entity.pdbx_description
1 polymer ?
#
loop_
_entity_poly.entity_id
_entity_poly.type
_entity_poly.pdbx_seq_one_letter_code
_entity_poly.pdbx_strand_id
1 'polypeptide(L)'
;MGGRSVDRLAIILVLVLLFAAAWTGCGKKGDPLPPDMVLPVAAHDLRVLRQAEGVRISWVLPEKERNLHRVVIQRSEFETMLDRCPECPQEYRILADLQLGDPRLDRTGGREMAYMDMDVRSGRLYMYRILVCNSGGACSDASLPAEIKF
;
A
#
# COMPACT_ATOMS: atom_id res chain seq x y z
N MET A 1 3.72 -72.02 40.27
CA MET A 1 4.09 -71.41 38.97
C MET A 1 2.96 -70.49 38.54
N GLY A 2 3.04 -69.18 38.81
CA GLY A 2 1.91 -68.26 38.53
C GLY A 2 2.25 -66.77 38.48
N GLY A 3 3.38 -66.33 39.04
CA GLY A 3 3.77 -64.90 39.05
C GLY A 3 4.23 -64.34 37.69
N ARG A 4 5.02 -65.12 36.94
CA ARG A 4 5.64 -64.67 35.67
C ARG A 4 4.66 -64.32 34.56
N SER A 5 3.45 -64.87 34.56
CA SER A 5 2.39 -64.57 33.58
C SER A 5 1.62 -63.30 33.94
N VAL A 6 1.41 -63.04 35.24
CA VAL A 6 0.71 -61.84 35.74
C VAL A 6 1.59 -60.59 35.55
N ASP A 7 2.89 -60.70 35.81
CA ASP A 7 3.85 -59.60 35.61
C ASP A 7 3.93 -59.18 34.13
N ARG A 8 3.91 -60.15 33.20
CA ARG A 8 3.92 -59.89 31.75
C ARG A 8 2.63 -59.24 31.28
N LEU A 9 1.48 -59.68 31.79
CA LEU A 9 0.16 -59.08 31.49
C LEU A 9 0.07 -57.65 32.01
N ALA A 10 0.57 -57.38 33.21
CA ALA A 10 0.61 -56.03 33.79
C ALA A 10 1.51 -55.08 32.97
N ILE A 11 2.69 -55.55 32.55
CA ILE A 11 3.61 -54.75 31.72
C ILE A 11 2.99 -54.43 30.34
N ILE A 12 2.32 -55.40 29.71
CA ILE A 12 1.62 -55.19 28.43
C ILE A 12 0.50 -54.16 28.60
N LEU A 13 -0.29 -54.24 29.68
CA LEU A 13 -1.37 -53.30 29.94
C LEU A 13 -0.85 -51.86 30.13
N VAL A 14 0.25 -51.70 30.88
CA VAL A 14 0.90 -50.40 31.10
C VAL A 14 1.46 -49.82 29.80
N LEU A 15 2.07 -50.65 28.95
CA LEU A 15 2.58 -50.22 27.64
C LEU A 15 1.44 -49.77 26.70
N VAL A 16 0.31 -50.49 26.69
CA VAL A 16 -0.86 -50.11 25.89
C VAL A 16 -1.48 -48.79 26.38
N LEU A 17 -1.55 -48.59 27.71
CA LEU A 17 -2.02 -47.33 28.30
C LEU A 17 -1.10 -46.14 27.97
N LEU A 18 0.21 -46.33 28.02
CA LEU A 18 1.19 -45.31 27.63
C LEU A 18 1.10 -44.96 26.14
N PHE A 19 0.88 -45.96 25.27
CA PHE A 19 0.74 -45.75 23.83
C PHE A 19 -0.57 -45.02 23.48
N ALA A 20 -1.67 -45.33 24.18
CA ALA A 20 -2.95 -44.65 24.01
C ALA A 20 -2.87 -43.17 24.45
N ALA A 21 -2.16 -42.87 25.53
CA ALA A 21 -1.96 -41.51 26.02
C ALA A 21 -1.10 -40.64 25.08
N ALA A 22 -0.20 -41.25 24.30
CA ALA A 22 0.65 -40.54 23.34
C ALA A 22 -0.10 -40.06 22.09
N TRP A 23 -1.30 -40.60 21.80
CA TRP A 23 -2.07 -40.27 20.59
C TRP A 23 -3.14 -39.17 20.78
N THR A 24 -3.37 -38.67 21.99
CA THR A 24 -4.39 -37.62 22.24
C THR A 24 -3.85 -36.19 22.14
N GLY A 25 -2.67 -35.99 21.54
CA GLY A 25 -2.10 -34.67 21.30
C GLY A 25 -2.83 -33.93 20.17
N CYS A 26 -3.92 -33.23 20.47
CA CYS A 26 -4.54 -32.27 19.55
C CYS A 26 -3.66 -31.02 19.42
N GLY A 27 -2.60 -31.10 18.61
CA GLY A 27 -1.82 -29.94 18.21
C GLY A 27 -2.62 -29.05 17.27
N LYS A 28 -3.42 -28.11 17.80
CA LYS A 28 -4.05 -27.07 16.98
C LYS A 28 -2.95 -26.09 16.57
N LYS A 29 -2.52 -26.17 15.30
CA LYS A 29 -1.62 -25.18 14.70
C LYS A 29 -2.36 -23.84 14.76
N GLY A 30 -1.79 -22.86 15.48
CA GLY A 30 -2.38 -21.53 15.61
C GLY A 30 -2.55 -20.89 14.24
N ASP A 31 -3.52 -19.99 14.12
CA ASP A 31 -3.73 -19.25 12.89
C ASP A 31 -2.42 -18.51 12.51
N PRO A 32 -2.01 -18.56 11.23
CA PRO A 32 -0.82 -17.83 10.81
C PRO A 32 -1.05 -16.34 11.04
N LEU A 33 -0.02 -15.65 11.58
CA LEU A 33 -0.05 -14.20 11.67
C LEU A 33 -0.13 -13.64 10.23
N PRO A 34 -1.02 -12.66 9.96
CA PRO A 34 -1.03 -12.00 8.66
C PRO A 34 0.36 -11.40 8.40
N PRO A 35 0.89 -11.52 7.17
CA PRO A 35 2.18 -10.93 6.84
C PRO A 35 2.11 -9.42 7.04
N ASP A 36 3.15 -8.85 7.64
CA ASP A 36 3.28 -7.40 7.77
C ASP A 36 3.16 -6.76 6.38
N MET A 37 2.18 -5.88 6.20
CA MET A 37 2.00 -5.15 4.96
C MET A 37 3.14 -4.15 4.81
N VAL A 38 4.13 -4.49 4.00
CA VAL A 38 5.21 -3.58 3.63
C VAL A 38 4.65 -2.51 2.69
N LEU A 39 4.60 -1.27 3.19
CA LEU A 39 4.18 -0.14 2.38
C LEU A 39 5.26 0.23 1.37
N PRO A 40 4.88 0.56 0.12
CA PRO A 40 5.81 1.13 -0.84
C PRO A 40 6.44 2.43 -0.36
N VAL A 41 7.64 2.73 -0.87
CA VAL A 41 8.25 4.06 -0.69
C VAL A 41 7.46 5.10 -1.48
N ALA A 42 7.28 6.30 -0.92
CA ALA A 42 6.57 7.38 -1.61
C ALA A 42 7.27 7.81 -2.92
N ALA A 43 6.47 8.30 -3.87
CA ALA A 43 7.01 9.01 -5.03
C ALA A 43 7.73 10.29 -4.60
N HIS A 44 8.74 10.68 -5.36
CA HIS A 44 9.54 11.88 -5.10
C HIS A 44 9.65 12.75 -6.35
N ASP A 45 10.26 13.92 -6.19
CA ASP A 45 10.44 14.92 -7.24
C ASP A 45 9.14 15.31 -7.95
N LEU A 46 8.05 15.44 -7.17
CA LEU A 46 6.77 15.94 -7.69
C LEU A 46 6.92 17.39 -8.17
N ARG A 47 6.56 17.63 -9.42
CA ARG A 47 6.57 18.94 -10.07
C ARG A 47 5.23 19.17 -10.75
N VAL A 48 4.81 20.42 -10.74
CA VAL A 48 3.58 20.87 -11.38
C VAL A 48 3.90 22.08 -12.25
N LEU A 49 3.49 22.02 -13.52
CA LEU A 49 3.78 23.06 -14.50
C LEU A 49 2.51 23.43 -15.26
N ARG A 50 2.31 24.73 -15.48
CA ARG A 50 1.22 25.20 -16.34
C ARG A 50 1.56 24.87 -17.81
N GLN A 51 0.59 24.32 -18.52
CA GLN A 51 0.62 24.13 -19.97
C GLN A 51 -0.63 24.77 -20.59
N ALA A 52 -0.69 24.83 -21.92
CA ALA A 52 -1.81 25.47 -22.62
C ALA A 52 -3.14 24.73 -22.36
N GLU A 53 -3.07 23.41 -22.18
CA GLU A 53 -4.20 22.50 -22.01
C GLU A 53 -4.61 22.31 -20.54
N GLY A 54 -3.77 22.70 -19.58
CA GLY A 54 -4.01 22.45 -18.16
C GLY A 54 -2.73 22.46 -17.31
N VAL A 55 -2.72 21.67 -16.23
CA VAL A 55 -1.56 21.48 -15.37
C VAL A 55 -0.92 20.12 -15.64
N ARG A 56 0.35 20.12 -16.05
CA ARG A 56 1.17 18.91 -16.14
C ARG A 56 1.77 18.60 -14.78
N ILE A 57 1.44 17.42 -14.26
CA ILE A 57 1.88 16.89 -12.98
C ILE A 57 2.89 15.79 -13.29
N SER A 58 4.13 15.90 -12.83
CA SER A 58 5.18 14.91 -13.09
C SER A 58 5.91 14.48 -11.81
N TRP A 59 6.29 13.21 -11.71
CA TRP A 59 6.96 12.66 -10.53
C TRP A 59 7.85 11.47 -10.90
N VAL A 60 8.66 11.02 -9.94
CA VAL A 60 9.56 9.87 -10.09
C VAL A 60 9.10 8.72 -9.18
N LEU A 61 8.96 7.53 -9.78
CA LEU A 61 8.68 6.30 -9.03
C LEU A 61 9.91 5.84 -8.23
N PRO A 62 9.76 5.30 -7.01
CA PRO A 62 10.88 4.80 -6.20
C PRO A 62 11.62 3.63 -6.88
N GLU A 63 12.95 3.56 -6.73
CA GLU A 63 13.79 2.51 -7.35
C GLU A 63 13.59 1.13 -6.74
N LYS A 64 13.35 1.07 -5.43
CA LYS A 64 13.36 -0.19 -4.67
C LYS A 64 12.04 -0.95 -4.73
N GLU A 65 11.05 -0.44 -5.45
CA GLU A 65 9.71 -1.03 -5.48
C GLU A 65 9.43 -1.74 -6.81
N ARG A 66 9.47 -3.07 -6.78
CA ARG A 66 9.28 -3.91 -7.98
C ARG A 66 7.82 -4.22 -8.29
N ASN A 67 6.93 -4.04 -7.32
CA ASN A 67 5.54 -4.49 -7.40
C ASN A 67 4.55 -3.32 -7.53
N LEU A 68 5.01 -2.11 -7.88
CA LEU A 68 4.11 -1.01 -8.17
C LEU A 68 3.17 -1.38 -9.30
N HIS A 69 1.89 -1.07 -9.11
CA HIS A 69 0.86 -1.40 -10.07
C HIS A 69 -0.07 -0.21 -10.37
N ARG A 70 -0.21 0.70 -9.40
CA ARG A 70 -1.18 1.78 -9.44
C ARG A 70 -0.60 3.07 -8.86
N VAL A 71 -1.10 4.19 -9.35
CA VAL A 71 -0.81 5.53 -8.85
C VAL A 71 -2.13 6.22 -8.55
N VAL A 72 -2.19 6.87 -7.38
CA VAL A 72 -3.32 7.70 -6.99
C VAL A 72 -2.85 9.16 -6.95
N ILE A 73 -3.50 9.98 -7.75
CA ILE A 73 -3.27 11.42 -7.82
C ILE A 73 -4.36 12.09 -6.99
N GLN A 74 -3.95 12.84 -5.98
CA GLN A 74 -4.87 13.61 -5.15
C GLN A 74 -4.70 15.10 -5.38
N ARG A 75 -5.81 15.82 -5.43
CA ARG A 75 -5.91 17.26 -5.67
C ARG A 75 -6.68 17.93 -4.55
N SER A 76 -6.17 19.05 -4.07
CA SER A 76 -6.92 20.03 -3.27
C SER A 76 -7.04 21.32 -4.08
N GLU A 77 -8.15 22.02 -3.92
CA GLU A 77 -8.49 23.22 -4.69
C GLU A 77 -8.97 24.32 -3.76
N PHE A 78 -8.47 25.54 -3.96
CA PHE A 78 -8.85 26.73 -3.21
C PHE A 78 -9.21 27.86 -4.17
N GLU A 79 -10.17 28.70 -3.80
CA GLU A 79 -10.59 29.82 -4.64
C GLU A 79 -9.50 30.90 -4.68
N THR A 80 -8.88 31.19 -3.54
CA THR A 80 -7.78 32.13 -3.42
C THR A 80 -6.70 31.64 -2.45
N MET A 81 -5.53 32.27 -2.47
CA MET A 81 -4.49 32.01 -1.44
C MET A 81 -4.94 32.42 -0.03
N LEU A 82 -5.95 33.29 0.10
CA LEU A 82 -6.49 33.72 1.39
C LEU A 82 -7.39 32.64 2.02
N ASP A 83 -8.01 31.79 1.21
CA ASP A 83 -8.79 30.64 1.68
C ASP A 83 -7.89 29.50 2.17
N ARG A 84 -6.59 29.57 1.87
CA ARG A 84 -5.60 28.64 2.41
C ARG A 84 -5.32 29.00 3.87
N CYS A 85 -6.01 28.31 4.77
CA CYS A 85 -5.65 28.27 6.18
C CYS A 85 -4.46 27.30 6.38
N PRO A 86 -3.24 27.78 6.75
CA PRO A 86 -2.07 26.92 6.91
C PRO A 86 -2.21 25.89 8.06
N GLU A 87 -3.05 26.20 9.05
CA GLU A 87 -3.29 25.35 10.22
C GLU A 87 -4.45 24.37 10.04
N CYS A 88 -5.19 24.50 8.93
CA CYS A 88 -6.36 23.67 8.68
C CYS A 88 -5.98 22.42 7.89
N PRO A 89 -6.52 21.24 8.24
CA PRO A 89 -6.37 20.04 7.44
C PRO A 89 -6.86 20.28 6.01
N GLN A 90 -5.97 20.09 5.04
CA GLN A 90 -6.31 20.26 3.64
C GLN A 90 -7.13 19.08 3.15
N GLU A 91 -8.29 19.35 2.55
CA GLU A 91 -9.11 18.31 1.94
C GLU A 91 -8.51 17.92 0.57
N TYR A 92 -7.90 16.74 0.50
CA TYR A 92 -7.41 16.15 -0.74
C TYR A 92 -8.43 15.16 -1.28
N ARG A 93 -8.92 15.40 -2.50
CA ARG A 93 -9.80 14.48 -3.22
C ARG A 93 -9.01 13.68 -4.24
N ILE A 94 -9.49 12.49 -4.57
CA ILE A 94 -8.90 11.70 -5.65
C ILE A 94 -9.24 12.37 -6.97
N LEU A 95 -8.21 12.86 -7.67
CA LEU A 95 -8.32 13.33 -9.04
C LEU A 95 -8.31 12.15 -10.01
N ALA A 96 -7.39 11.21 -9.78
CA ALA A 96 -7.24 10.03 -10.61
C ALA A 96 -6.70 8.85 -9.80
N ASP A 97 -7.18 7.65 -10.13
CA ASP A 97 -6.65 6.37 -9.67
C ASP A 97 -6.37 5.52 -10.93
N LEU A 98 -5.09 5.32 -11.23
CA LEU A 98 -4.61 4.87 -12.52
C LEU A 98 -3.66 3.68 -12.36
N GLN A 99 -3.81 2.67 -13.21
CA GLN A 99 -2.78 1.63 -13.35
C GLN A 99 -1.54 2.21 -14.03
N LEU A 100 -0.35 1.69 -13.75
CA LEU A 100 0.90 2.19 -14.35
C LEU A 100 0.98 2.07 -15.88
N GLY A 101 0.12 1.26 -16.50
CA GLY A 101 -0.03 1.14 -17.95
C GLY A 101 -1.21 1.92 -18.54
N ASP A 102 -1.92 2.73 -17.75
CA ASP A 102 -3.03 3.56 -18.23
C ASP A 102 -2.50 4.58 -19.26
N PRO A 103 -3.12 4.70 -20.45
CA PRO A 103 -2.66 5.59 -21.50
C PRO A 103 -2.71 7.08 -21.14
N ARG A 104 -3.37 7.47 -20.04
CA ARG A 104 -3.35 8.83 -19.51
C ARG A 104 -2.07 9.15 -18.72
N LEU A 105 -1.27 8.13 -18.40
CA LEU A 105 0.03 8.29 -17.76
C LEU A 105 1.14 8.31 -18.82
N ASP A 106 1.72 9.49 -19.02
CA ASP A 106 2.90 9.65 -19.85
C ASP A 106 4.12 9.07 -19.12
N ARG A 107 4.93 8.30 -19.84
CA ARG A 107 6.28 7.90 -19.40
C ARG A 107 7.31 8.70 -20.16
N THR A 108 7.91 9.70 -19.50
CA THR A 108 8.94 10.57 -20.10
C THR A 108 10.36 10.02 -19.95
N GLY A 109 10.54 8.98 -19.12
CA GLY A 109 11.81 8.29 -18.92
C GLY A 109 11.59 6.92 -18.29
N GLY A 110 12.65 6.32 -17.73
CA GLY A 110 12.54 4.99 -17.11
C GLY A 110 11.57 4.92 -15.93
N ARG A 111 11.61 5.94 -15.05
CA ARG A 111 10.79 6.03 -13.82
C ARG A 111 10.00 7.34 -13.69
N GLU A 112 10.19 8.24 -14.63
CA GLU A 112 9.46 9.50 -14.69
C GLU A 112 8.09 9.28 -15.30
N MET A 113 7.08 9.72 -14.57
CA MET A 113 5.68 9.63 -14.94
C MET A 113 5.10 11.04 -14.99
N ALA A 114 4.10 11.25 -15.85
CA ALA A 114 3.33 12.47 -15.87
C ALA A 114 1.85 12.24 -16.17
N TYR A 115 1.02 13.16 -15.69
CA TYR A 115 -0.42 13.22 -15.93
C TYR A 115 -0.83 14.66 -16.24
N MET A 116 -1.80 14.83 -17.14
CA MET A 116 -2.35 16.14 -17.48
C MET A 116 -3.69 16.35 -16.78
N ASP A 117 -3.75 17.31 -15.87
CA ASP A 117 -5.02 17.79 -15.32
C ASP A 117 -5.57 18.92 -16.18
N MET A 118 -6.59 18.60 -16.99
CA MET A 118 -7.26 19.55 -17.88
C MET A 118 -8.46 20.24 -17.21
N ASP A 119 -8.88 19.78 -16.03
CA ASP A 119 -10.02 20.33 -15.28
C ASP A 119 -9.55 21.40 -14.29
N VAL A 120 -8.80 22.37 -14.81
CA VAL A 120 -8.24 23.47 -14.03
C VAL A 120 -8.82 24.81 -14.51
N ARG A 121 -9.19 25.64 -13.54
CA ARG A 121 -9.76 26.97 -13.74
C ARG A 121 -8.76 28.07 -13.38
N SER A 122 -8.71 29.10 -14.22
CA SER A 122 -7.86 30.27 -14.03
C SER A 122 -8.21 31.00 -12.73
N GLY A 123 -7.17 31.48 -12.04
CA GLY A 123 -7.29 32.23 -10.79
C GLY A 123 -7.33 31.35 -9.53
N ARG A 124 -7.47 30.03 -9.67
CA ARG A 124 -7.55 29.09 -8.55
C ARG A 124 -6.19 28.54 -8.13
N LEU A 125 -6.09 28.10 -6.88
CA LEU A 125 -4.91 27.44 -6.34
C LEU A 125 -5.14 25.93 -6.27
N TYR A 126 -4.20 25.15 -6.78
CA TYR A 126 -4.22 23.69 -6.73
C TYR A 126 -3.01 23.15 -6.00
N MET A 127 -3.25 22.12 -5.20
CA MET A 127 -2.20 21.35 -4.53
C MET A 127 -2.34 19.89 -4.89
N TYR A 128 -1.23 19.28 -5.28
CA TYR A 128 -1.19 17.89 -5.71
C TYR A 128 -0.27 17.08 -4.83
N ARG A 129 -0.64 15.81 -4.62
CA ARG A 129 0.23 14.80 -4.00
C ARG A 129 -0.04 13.44 -4.62
N ILE A 130 0.98 12.59 -4.60
CA ILE A 130 0.98 11.30 -5.28
C ILE A 130 1.13 10.18 -4.25
N LEU A 131 0.33 9.13 -4.40
CA LEU A 131 0.53 7.85 -3.73
C LEU A 131 0.84 6.79 -4.78
N VAL A 132 1.76 5.89 -4.46
CA VAL A 132 2.07 4.73 -5.31
C VAL A 132 1.66 3.47 -4.58
N CYS A 133 0.94 2.58 -5.26
CA CYS A 133 0.38 1.39 -4.66
C CYS A 133 0.90 0.14 -5.35
N ASN A 134 1.18 -0.88 -4.54
CA ASN A 134 1.62 -2.17 -5.04
C ASN A 134 0.43 -3.05 -5.50
N SER A 135 0.74 -4.17 -6.15
CA SER A 135 -0.26 -5.15 -6.60
C SER A 135 -1.05 -5.80 -5.47
N GLY A 136 -0.54 -5.77 -4.23
CA GLY A 136 -1.23 -6.24 -3.03
C GLY A 136 -2.23 -5.25 -2.44
N GLY A 137 -2.36 -4.05 -3.01
CA GLY A 137 -3.31 -3.01 -2.59
C GLY A 137 -2.79 -2.06 -1.51
N ALA A 138 -1.56 -2.25 -1.01
CA ALA A 138 -0.95 -1.32 -0.08
C ALA A 138 -0.39 -0.10 -0.83
N CYS A 139 -0.62 1.10 -0.29
CA CYS A 139 -0.16 2.36 -0.85
C CYS A 139 0.91 3.00 0.04
N SER A 140 1.84 3.72 -0.58
CA SER A 140 2.82 4.53 0.14
C SER A 140 2.17 5.66 0.93
N ASP A 141 2.96 6.30 1.79
CA ASP A 141 2.67 7.68 2.19
C ASP A 141 2.55 8.59 0.96
N ALA A 142 1.86 9.72 1.12
CA ALA A 142 1.79 10.72 0.07
C ALA A 142 3.16 11.37 -0.13
N SER A 143 3.48 11.70 -1.40
CA SER A 143 4.63 12.54 -1.73
C SER A 143 4.54 13.90 -1.02
N LEU A 144 5.67 14.61 -0.96
CA LEU A 144 5.62 16.04 -0.64
C LEU A 144 4.68 16.75 -1.63
N PRO A 145 3.79 17.63 -1.14
CA PRO A 145 2.81 18.27 -2.00
C PRO A 145 3.49 19.31 -2.89
N ALA A 146 2.96 19.48 -4.10
CA ALA A 146 3.37 20.52 -5.03
C ALA A 146 2.20 21.43 -5.34
N GLU A 147 2.46 22.74 -5.38
CA GLU A 147 1.45 23.78 -5.50
C GLU A 147 1.59 24.54 -6.81
N ILE A 148 0.44 24.92 -7.38
CA ILE A 148 0.38 25.79 -8.53
C ILE A 148 -0.89 26.63 -8.48
N LYS A 149 -0.76 27.94 -8.65
CA LYS A 149 -1.88 28.77 -9.09
C LYS A 149 -2.08 28.47 -10.57
N PHE A 150 -3.30 28.24 -11.05
CA PHE A 150 -3.65 28.23 -12.49
C PHE A 150 -4.38 29.52 -12.89
#